data_AF-A0A1Z8BC21-F1
#
_entry.id   AF-A0A1Z8BC21-F1
#
_cell.length_a   1.000
_cell.length_b   1.000
_cell.length_c   1.000
_cell.angle_alpha   90.00
_cell.angle_beta   90.00
_cell.angle_gamma   90.00
#
_symmetry.space_group_name_H-M   'P 1'
#
loop_
_entity.id
_entity.type
_entity.pdbx_description
1 polymer ?
#
loop_
_entity_poly.entity_id
_entity_poly.type
_entity_poly.pdbx_seq_one_letter_code
_entity_poly.pdbx_strand_id
1 'polypeptide(L)'
;MWNRTNIEDKLKKSKAKAFKETDILDQVTAILKEEDRREDEIMLRMKSPQKPTPRNHFNIDLLETDLIYHVDQIKDICVTYRLRFLDTKYFKNEIPYEALMKIKEMEKDHDITMRGFKIVAPSKMFKLEDADDPLLFAPIGNGYFYLIHKWGNDLNPFRKIWAWSFKSFENLIFSTVIVSLLAAYLIPNGLFAKNPTGVEFLLIFFFTFKSIASMVLYYSFAAGKNFNTAIWNSKYFNA
;
A
#
# COMPACT_ATOMS: atom_id res chain seq x y z
N MET A 1 22.15 -55.52 -32.05
CA MET A 1 21.64 -54.14 -31.91
C MET A 1 22.28 -53.53 -30.68
N TRP A 2 23.03 -52.44 -30.81
CA TRP A 2 23.57 -51.72 -29.65
C TRP A 2 22.44 -50.94 -28.99
N ASN A 3 22.13 -51.23 -27.73
CA ASN A 3 21.14 -50.45 -26.98
C ASN A 3 21.67 -49.03 -26.75
N ARG A 4 20.82 -48.03 -27.00
CA ARG A 4 21.13 -46.63 -26.72
C ARG A 4 21.39 -46.47 -25.23
N THR A 5 22.51 -45.82 -24.89
CA THR A 5 22.87 -45.59 -23.50
C THR A 5 21.95 -44.53 -22.91
N ASN A 6 21.16 -44.90 -21.90
CA ASN A 6 20.36 -43.97 -21.13
C ASN A 6 21.29 -43.17 -20.19
N ILE A 7 21.38 -41.86 -20.41
CA ILE A 7 22.25 -40.95 -19.65
C ILE A 7 21.79 -40.85 -18.20
N GLU A 8 20.49 -40.94 -17.93
CA GLU A 8 19.92 -40.92 -16.57
C GLU A 8 20.39 -42.12 -15.75
N ASP A 9 20.44 -43.31 -16.35
CA ASP A 9 20.90 -44.54 -15.68
C ASP A 9 22.41 -44.51 -15.41
N LYS A 10 23.19 -43.91 -16.31
CA LYS A 10 24.63 -43.65 -16.08
C LYS A 10 24.84 -42.67 -14.94
N LEU A 11 24.01 -41.62 -14.87
CA LEU A 11 24.04 -40.63 -13.80
C LEU A 11 23.67 -41.25 -12.45
N LYS A 12 22.61 -42.07 -12.37
CA LYS A 12 22.20 -42.81 -11.16
C LYS A 12 23.31 -43.74 -10.66
N LYS A 13 23.96 -44.50 -11.55
CA LYS A 13 25.10 -45.38 -11.20
C LYS A 13 26.33 -44.59 -10.75
N SER A 14 26.58 -43.42 -11.33
CA SER A 14 27.65 -42.52 -10.89
C SER A 14 27.36 -41.92 -9.51
N LYS A 15 26.11 -41.50 -9.27
CA LYS A 15 25.64 -40.93 -7.99
C LYS A 15 25.79 -41.93 -6.84
N ALA A 16 25.37 -43.18 -7.05
CA ALA A 16 25.52 -44.27 -6.08
C ALA A 16 26.98 -44.65 -5.78
N LYS A 17 27.93 -44.32 -6.69
CA LYS A 17 29.35 -44.64 -6.53
C LYS A 17 30.16 -43.51 -5.89
N ALA A 18 29.67 -42.27 -5.95
CA ALA A 18 30.39 -41.07 -5.54
C ALA A 18 29.97 -40.51 -4.17
N PHE A 19 28.73 -40.74 -3.71
CA PHE A 19 28.22 -40.14 -2.48
C PHE A 19 27.34 -41.11 -1.69
N LYS A 20 27.43 -41.09 -0.35
CA LYS A 20 26.38 -41.69 0.50
C LYS A 20 25.14 -40.81 0.38
N GLU A 21 24.02 -41.40 0.00
CA GLU A 21 22.76 -40.70 -0.25
C GLU A 21 22.31 -39.82 0.93
N THR A 22 22.66 -40.21 2.16
CA THR A 22 22.45 -39.41 3.39
C THR A 22 23.22 -38.09 3.42
N ASP A 23 24.46 -38.03 2.92
CA ASP A 23 25.31 -36.82 2.97
C ASP A 23 24.77 -35.72 2.04
N ILE A 24 24.27 -36.10 0.85
CA ILE A 24 23.60 -35.15 -0.05
C ILE A 24 22.30 -34.64 0.56
N LEU A 25 21.51 -35.52 1.19
CA LEU A 25 20.26 -35.11 1.85
C LEU A 25 20.54 -34.16 3.03
N ASP A 26 21.60 -34.41 3.81
CA ASP A 26 22.00 -33.55 4.92
C ASP A 26 22.46 -32.17 4.41
N GLN A 27 23.24 -32.12 3.32
CA GLN A 27 23.66 -30.87 2.69
C GLN A 27 22.48 -30.08 2.12
N VAL A 28 21.57 -30.74 1.40
CA VAL A 28 20.34 -30.10 0.89
C VAL A 28 19.48 -29.59 2.03
N THR A 29 19.32 -30.37 3.09
CA THR A 29 18.56 -29.97 4.28
C THR A 29 19.20 -28.76 4.97
N ALA A 30 20.54 -28.71 5.03
CA ALA A 30 21.24 -27.56 5.59
C ALA A 30 21.04 -26.29 4.76
N ILE A 31 21.05 -26.38 3.42
CA ILE A 31 20.79 -25.26 2.52
C ILE A 31 19.35 -24.74 2.72
N LEU A 32 18.36 -25.64 2.74
CA LEU A 32 16.96 -25.26 2.93
C LEU A 32 16.73 -24.59 4.29
N LYS A 33 17.32 -25.12 5.37
CA LYS A 33 17.22 -24.52 6.71
C LYS A 33 17.84 -23.12 6.79
N GLU A 34 18.94 -22.88 6.10
CA GLU A 34 19.55 -21.54 6.06
C GLU A 34 18.67 -20.55 5.28
N GLU A 35 18.00 -21.01 4.22
CA GLU A 35 17.05 -20.19 3.47
C GLU A 35 15.80 -19.84 4.30
N ASP A 36 15.25 -20.80 5.05
CA ASP A 36 14.14 -20.56 5.99
C ASP A 36 14.55 -19.56 7.09
N ARG A 37 15.77 -19.70 7.63
CA ARG A 37 16.29 -18.78 8.65
C ARG A 37 16.39 -17.34 8.15
N ARG A 38 16.82 -17.14 6.90
CA ARG A 38 16.90 -15.82 6.26
C ARG A 38 15.51 -15.20 6.08
N GLU A 39 14.54 -16.02 5.68
CA GLU A 39 13.14 -15.59 5.54
C GLU A 39 12.57 -15.11 6.87
N ASP A 40 12.78 -15.87 7.94
CA ASP A 40 12.37 -15.50 9.29
C ASP A 40 13.04 -14.20 9.77
N GLU A 41 14.33 -14.03 9.50
CA GLU A 41 15.07 -12.82 9.83
C GLU A 41 14.49 -11.58 9.13
N ILE A 42 14.16 -11.68 7.84
CA ILE A 42 13.52 -10.59 7.08
C ILE A 42 12.16 -10.25 7.68
N MET A 43 11.32 -11.25 7.94
CA MET A 43 10.00 -11.07 8.52
C MET A 43 10.06 -10.41 9.90
N LEU A 44 11.06 -10.77 10.71
CA LEU A 44 11.31 -10.15 12.01
C LEU A 44 11.73 -8.68 11.88
N ARG A 45 12.57 -8.35 10.88
CA ARG A 45 12.95 -6.96 10.56
C ARG A 45 11.76 -6.13 10.09
N MET A 46 10.84 -6.70 9.33
CA MET A 46 9.61 -6.02 8.89
C MET A 46 8.67 -5.70 10.05
N LYS A 47 8.55 -6.58 11.04
CA LYS A 47 7.69 -6.38 12.21
C LYS A 47 8.30 -5.45 13.26
N SER A 48 9.61 -5.20 13.17
CA SER A 48 10.37 -4.39 14.13
C SER A 48 10.52 -2.95 13.63
N PRO A 49 10.03 -1.95 14.38
CA PRO A 49 10.15 -0.55 13.96
C PRO A 49 11.59 -0.09 14.16
N GLN A 50 12.22 0.40 13.10
CA GLN A 50 13.60 0.91 13.16
C GLN A 50 13.58 2.44 13.08
N LYS A 51 13.83 3.09 14.22
CA LYS A 51 13.91 4.54 14.36
C LYS A 51 15.30 4.94 14.90
N PRO A 52 15.96 5.96 14.33
CA PRO A 52 15.57 6.73 13.14
C PRO A 52 15.50 5.86 11.87
N THR A 53 14.83 6.34 10.81
CA THR A 53 14.72 5.57 9.56
C THR A 53 16.12 5.22 9.07
N PRO A 54 16.45 3.91 8.93
CA PRO A 54 17.79 3.48 8.59
C PRO A 54 18.11 3.86 7.14
N ARG A 55 19.39 4.00 6.86
CA ARG A 55 19.91 4.16 5.50
C ARG A 55 20.39 2.79 5.02
N ASN A 56 19.83 2.30 3.91
CA ASN A 56 20.34 1.11 3.25
C ASN A 56 21.32 1.56 2.14
N HIS A 57 22.53 1.00 2.15
CA HIS A 57 23.59 1.37 1.20
C HIS A 57 23.46 0.57 -0.09
N PHE A 58 22.39 0.80 -0.84
CA PHE A 58 22.19 0.15 -2.13
C PHE A 58 23.33 0.51 -3.10
N ASN A 59 23.77 -0.49 -3.86
CA ASN A 59 24.57 -0.26 -5.06
C ASN A 59 23.72 0.50 -6.10
N ILE A 60 24.11 1.74 -6.41
CA ILE A 60 23.36 2.66 -7.27
C ILE A 60 23.29 2.14 -8.72
N ASP A 61 24.33 1.42 -9.17
CA ASP A 61 24.41 0.91 -10.55
C ASP A 61 23.38 -0.19 -10.82
N LEU A 62 22.84 -0.81 -9.77
CA LEU A 62 21.83 -1.86 -9.84
C LEU A 62 20.40 -1.33 -9.61
N LEU A 63 20.23 -0.06 -9.25
CA LEU A 63 18.90 0.51 -8.98
C LEU A 63 18.24 1.02 -10.26
N GLU A 64 16.96 0.67 -10.41
CA GLU A 64 16.13 1.21 -11.48
C GLU A 64 15.57 2.58 -11.08
N THR A 65 15.76 3.59 -11.94
CA THR A 65 15.45 5.00 -11.59
C THR A 65 13.94 5.25 -11.46
N ASP A 66 13.11 4.53 -12.19
CA ASP A 66 11.64 4.58 -12.16
C ASP A 66 11.03 3.97 -10.89
N LEU A 67 11.82 3.23 -10.11
CA LEU A 67 11.43 2.68 -8.82
C LEU A 67 11.89 3.54 -7.62
N ILE A 68 12.56 4.66 -7.88
CA ILE A 68 13.03 5.59 -6.84
C ILE A 68 12.03 6.74 -6.67
N TYR A 69 11.52 6.89 -5.45
CA TYR A 69 10.53 7.91 -5.11
C TYR A 69 11.00 8.77 -3.94
N HIS A 70 10.84 10.09 -4.04
CA HIS A 70 10.97 10.99 -2.91
C HIS A 70 9.72 10.90 -2.01
N VAL A 71 9.90 11.10 -0.70
CA VAL A 71 8.79 11.08 0.27
C VAL A 71 7.67 12.04 -0.09
N ASP A 72 7.96 13.18 -0.73
CA ASP A 72 6.93 14.13 -1.18
C ASP A 72 6.07 13.57 -2.32
N GLN A 73 6.67 12.81 -3.26
CA GLN A 73 5.92 12.14 -4.33
C GLN A 73 5.00 11.07 -3.74
N ILE A 74 5.51 10.29 -2.78
CA ILE A 74 4.74 9.28 -2.05
C ILE A 74 3.59 9.95 -1.29
N LYS A 75 3.86 11.08 -0.62
CA LYS A 75 2.87 11.88 0.08
C LYS A 75 1.77 12.36 -0.85
N ASP A 76 2.10 12.87 -2.04
CA ASP A 76 1.11 13.37 -3.00
C ASP A 76 0.16 12.26 -3.46
N ILE A 77 0.69 11.07 -3.75
CA ILE A 77 -0.13 9.89 -4.07
C ILE A 77 -1.00 9.49 -2.87
N CYS A 78 -0.41 9.45 -1.66
CA CYS A 78 -1.16 9.12 -0.45
C CYS A 78 -2.30 10.10 -0.17
N VAL A 79 -2.07 11.39 -0.36
CA VAL A 79 -3.08 12.44 -0.17
C VAL A 79 -4.16 12.36 -1.26
N THR A 80 -3.77 12.09 -2.50
CA THR A 80 -4.71 12.03 -3.64
C THR A 80 -5.67 10.85 -3.55
N TYR A 81 -5.17 9.68 -3.17
CA TYR A 81 -5.95 8.44 -3.12
C TYR A 81 -6.39 8.03 -1.71
N ARG A 82 -6.13 8.88 -0.70
CA ARG A 82 -6.38 8.61 0.73
C ARG A 82 -5.74 7.29 1.18
N LEU A 83 -4.43 7.18 0.96
CA LEU A 83 -3.57 6.10 1.42
C LEU A 83 -2.70 6.58 2.59
N ARG A 84 -2.05 5.64 3.27
CA ARG A 84 -1.08 5.93 4.32
C ARG A 84 0.25 5.32 3.99
N PHE A 85 1.32 6.03 4.32
CA PHE A 85 2.70 5.57 4.23
C PHE A 85 3.26 5.34 5.64
N LEU A 86 3.32 4.08 6.07
CA LEU A 86 3.64 3.69 7.44
C LEU A 86 4.65 2.56 7.50
N ASP A 87 5.28 2.35 8.66
CA ASP A 87 6.17 1.20 8.87
C ASP A 87 5.39 -0.11 8.71
N THR A 88 6.01 -1.13 8.12
CA THR A 88 5.41 -2.45 7.87
C THR A 88 4.84 -3.11 9.13
N LYS A 89 5.36 -2.78 10.32
CA LYS A 89 4.79 -3.21 11.62
C LYS A 89 3.28 -2.93 11.75
N TYR A 90 2.80 -1.84 11.17
CA TYR A 90 1.39 -1.47 11.28
C TYR A 90 0.51 -2.23 10.28
N PHE A 91 1.12 -2.80 9.23
CA PHE A 91 0.41 -3.61 8.26
C PHE A 91 -0.07 -4.90 8.92
N LYS A 92 -1.39 -5.11 8.91
CA LYS A 92 -1.99 -6.27 9.59
C LYS A 92 -2.11 -7.49 8.68
N ASN A 93 -2.14 -7.28 7.38
CA ASN A 93 -2.25 -8.35 6.42
C ASN A 93 -0.90 -9.06 6.24
N GLU A 94 -0.96 -10.28 5.74
CA GLU A 94 0.24 -11.03 5.39
C GLU A 94 0.95 -10.39 4.20
N ILE A 95 2.27 -10.35 4.28
CA ILE A 95 3.13 -9.93 3.16
C ILE A 95 3.33 -11.18 2.30
N PRO A 96 3.03 -11.13 0.99
CA PRO A 96 3.11 -12.30 0.14
C PRO A 96 4.55 -12.78 0.01
N TYR A 97 4.69 -14.08 -0.22
CA TYR A 97 5.99 -14.72 -0.42
C TYR A 97 6.79 -14.07 -1.57
N GLU A 98 6.10 -13.59 -2.61
CA GLU A 98 6.73 -12.86 -3.72
C GLU A 98 7.50 -11.61 -3.28
N ALA A 99 6.96 -10.84 -2.33
CA ALA A 99 7.65 -9.69 -1.77
C ALA A 99 8.90 -10.11 -0.99
N LEU A 100 8.81 -11.22 -0.25
CA LEU A 100 9.94 -11.79 0.50
C LEU A 100 11.06 -12.25 -0.42
N MET A 101 10.71 -12.91 -1.52
CA MET A 101 11.67 -13.36 -2.55
C MET A 101 12.39 -12.18 -3.21
N LYS A 102 11.65 -11.12 -3.59
CA LYS A 102 12.28 -9.90 -4.13
C LYS A 102 13.25 -9.25 -3.15
N ILE A 103 12.94 -9.28 -1.86
CA ILE A 103 13.84 -8.75 -0.83
C ILE A 103 15.10 -9.59 -0.76
N LYS A 104 14.98 -10.92 -0.70
CA LYS A 104 16.13 -11.83 -0.67
C LYS A 104 17.05 -11.62 -1.88
N GLU A 105 16.47 -11.50 -3.08
CA GLU A 105 17.19 -11.24 -4.31
C GLU A 105 17.95 -9.90 -4.23
N MET A 106 17.26 -8.81 -3.85
CA MET A 106 17.92 -7.51 -3.72
C MET A 106 18.97 -7.46 -2.59
N GLU A 107 18.76 -8.12 -1.45
CA GLU A 107 19.78 -8.18 -0.38
C GLU A 107 21.05 -8.87 -0.88
N LYS A 108 20.89 -9.92 -1.68
CA LYS A 108 22.00 -10.65 -2.28
C LYS A 108 22.71 -9.83 -3.36
N ASP A 109 21.96 -9.19 -4.25
CA ASP A 109 22.52 -8.46 -5.40
C ASP A 109 23.25 -7.18 -4.96
N HIS A 110 22.73 -6.50 -3.95
CA HIS A 110 23.35 -5.29 -3.41
C HIS A 110 24.34 -5.56 -2.26
N ASP A 111 24.47 -6.82 -1.79
CA ASP A 111 25.27 -7.22 -0.62
C ASP A 111 24.95 -6.39 0.64
N ILE A 112 23.65 -6.27 0.94
CA ILE A 112 23.17 -5.49 2.09
C ILE A 112 22.10 -6.23 2.88
N THR A 113 21.94 -5.81 4.14
CA THR A 113 20.79 -6.19 4.96
C THR A 113 19.79 -5.04 4.98
N MET A 114 18.70 -5.17 4.23
CA MET A 114 17.66 -4.15 4.16
C MET A 114 16.85 -4.03 5.44
N ARG A 115 16.56 -2.78 5.78
CA ARG A 115 15.92 -2.38 7.03
C ARG A 115 14.97 -1.19 6.83
N GLY A 116 14.05 -1.02 7.76
CA GLY A 116 13.18 0.16 7.81
C GLY A 116 12.06 0.15 6.77
N PHE A 117 11.55 -1.02 6.44
CA PHE A 117 10.49 -1.20 5.45
C PHE A 117 9.25 -0.36 5.77
N LYS A 118 8.69 0.25 4.73
CA LYS A 118 7.45 1.02 4.79
C LYS A 118 6.48 0.54 3.74
N ILE A 119 5.20 0.67 4.03
CA ILE A 119 4.12 0.27 3.13
C ILE A 119 3.23 1.48 2.85
N VAL A 120 2.86 1.65 1.59
CA VAL A 120 1.71 2.47 1.21
C VAL A 120 0.51 1.55 1.13
N ALA A 121 -0.53 1.83 1.91
CA ALA A 121 -1.77 1.07 1.85
C ALA A 121 -2.98 1.91 2.28
N PRO A 122 -4.22 1.55 1.88
CA PRO A 122 -5.44 2.13 2.41
C PRO A 122 -5.53 2.05 3.94
N SER A 123 -6.22 3.02 4.55
CA SER A 123 -6.45 3.02 6.01
C SER A 123 -7.21 1.77 6.52
N LYS A 124 -7.95 1.08 5.63
CA LYS A 124 -8.67 -0.16 5.96
C LYS A 124 -7.73 -1.36 6.13
N MET A 125 -6.64 -1.45 5.37
CA MET A 125 -5.61 -2.52 5.45
C MET A 125 -4.85 -2.56 6.78
N PHE A 126 -4.93 -1.48 7.56
CA PHE A 126 -4.41 -1.43 8.93
C PHE A 126 -5.42 -1.96 9.96
N LYS A 127 -6.64 -2.38 9.55
CA LYS A 127 -7.73 -2.87 10.41
C LYS A 127 -8.42 -4.15 9.91
N LEU A 128 -8.55 -4.38 8.61
CA LEU A 128 -9.25 -5.52 7.99
C LEU A 128 -8.50 -6.04 6.74
N GLU A 129 -8.63 -7.35 6.49
CA GLU A 129 -8.11 -8.12 5.35
C GLU A 129 -8.85 -7.80 4.02
N ASP A 130 -8.85 -6.54 3.58
CA ASP A 130 -9.62 -6.16 2.38
C ASP A 130 -8.69 -5.66 1.26
N ALA A 131 -8.58 -6.45 0.18
CA ALA A 131 -7.54 -6.34 -0.85
C ALA A 131 -7.62 -5.07 -1.70
N ASP A 132 -6.70 -4.12 -1.46
CA ASP A 132 -6.42 -2.97 -2.32
C ASP A 132 -4.89 -2.66 -2.25
N ASP A 133 -4.22 -2.65 -3.40
CA ASP A 133 -2.78 -2.42 -3.68
C ASP A 133 -1.88 -1.87 -2.55
N PRO A 134 -1.25 -2.74 -1.74
CA PRO A 134 -0.05 -2.37 -0.98
C PRO A 134 1.19 -2.19 -1.88
N LEU A 135 1.96 -1.15 -1.59
CA LEU A 135 3.29 -0.91 -2.16
C LEU A 135 4.33 -0.97 -1.05
N LEU A 136 5.33 -1.83 -1.20
CA LEU A 136 6.42 -1.99 -0.22
C LEU A 136 7.65 -1.21 -0.65
N PHE A 137 8.19 -0.46 0.30
CA PHE A 137 9.33 0.42 0.11
C PHE A 137 10.46 0.13 1.10
N ALA A 138 11.70 0.35 0.66
CA ALA A 138 12.88 0.44 1.52
C ALA A 138 13.54 1.83 1.42
N PRO A 139 14.03 2.40 2.53
CA PRO A 139 14.71 3.69 2.51
C PRO A 139 16.11 3.58 1.88
N ILE A 140 16.40 4.46 0.92
CA ILE A 140 17.74 4.61 0.31
C ILE A 140 18.55 5.66 1.09
N GLY A 141 17.86 6.66 1.67
CA GLY A 141 18.45 7.77 2.41
C GLY A 141 17.95 9.12 1.91
N ASN A 142 18.16 10.19 2.69
CA ASN A 142 17.79 11.57 2.31
C ASN A 142 16.32 11.74 1.87
N GLY A 143 15.38 10.99 2.46
CA GLY A 143 13.96 11.06 2.09
C GLY A 143 13.57 10.26 0.84
N TYR A 144 14.50 9.56 0.19
CA TYR A 144 14.24 8.67 -0.92
C TYR A 144 13.96 7.23 -0.48
N PHE A 145 13.03 6.62 -1.18
CA PHE A 145 12.58 5.25 -0.98
C PHE A 145 12.57 4.51 -2.31
N TYR A 146 12.99 3.25 -2.27
CA TYR A 146 12.93 2.32 -3.40
C TYR A 146 11.66 1.49 -3.32
N LEU A 147 10.91 1.39 -4.41
CA LEU A 147 9.77 0.50 -4.54
C LEU A 147 10.26 -0.94 -4.77
N ILE A 148 10.04 -1.81 -3.79
CA ILE A 148 10.46 -3.22 -3.84
C ILE A 148 9.44 -4.04 -4.62
N HIS A 149 8.16 -3.89 -4.25
CA HIS A 149 7.10 -4.73 -4.78
C HIS A 149 5.72 -4.07 -4.61
N LYS A 150 4.85 -4.37 -5.57
CA LYS A 150 3.42 -4.09 -5.55
C LYS A 150 2.70 -5.43 -5.65
N TRP A 151 1.71 -5.64 -4.79
CA TRP A 151 0.81 -6.80 -4.88
C TRP A 151 -0.61 -6.38 -4.58
N GLY A 152 -1.59 -7.24 -4.89
CA GLY A 152 -3.01 -6.95 -4.71
C GLY A 152 -3.69 -6.54 -6.02
N ASN A 153 -4.86 -5.91 -5.87
CA ASN A 153 -5.69 -5.48 -6.99
C ASN A 153 -5.71 -3.94 -7.10
N ASP A 154 -5.82 -3.46 -8.34
CA ASP A 154 -5.75 -2.04 -8.67
C ASP A 154 -6.81 -1.20 -7.96
N LEU A 155 -6.40 0.00 -7.53
CA LEU A 155 -7.33 0.97 -6.93
C LEU A 155 -8.43 1.35 -7.92
N ASN A 156 -9.69 1.28 -7.47
CA ASN A 156 -10.84 1.70 -8.28
C ASN A 156 -10.70 3.17 -8.75
N PRO A 157 -10.88 3.48 -10.05
CA PRO A 157 -10.76 4.85 -10.59
C PRO A 157 -11.63 5.89 -9.88
N PHE A 158 -12.83 5.51 -9.41
CA PHE A 158 -13.75 6.41 -8.69
C PHE A 158 -13.24 6.80 -7.29
N ARG A 159 -12.27 6.06 -6.75
CA ARG A 159 -11.64 6.35 -5.45
C ARG A 159 -11.09 7.76 -5.40
N LYS A 160 -10.47 8.23 -6.48
CA LYS A 160 -9.88 9.58 -6.56
C LYS A 160 -10.94 10.66 -6.33
N ILE A 161 -12.12 10.52 -6.95
CA ILE A 161 -13.23 11.49 -6.83
C ILE A 161 -13.75 11.52 -5.40
N TRP A 162 -14.00 10.35 -4.81
CA TRP A 162 -14.46 10.27 -3.43
C TRP A 162 -13.42 10.82 -2.44
N ALA A 163 -12.15 10.43 -2.59
CA ALA A 163 -11.06 10.85 -1.73
C ALA A 163 -10.78 12.36 -1.83
N TRP A 164 -11.02 12.97 -2.99
CA TRP A 164 -10.80 14.40 -3.24
C TRP A 164 -11.63 15.28 -2.31
N SER A 165 -12.88 14.92 -2.05
CA SER A 165 -13.75 15.63 -1.10
C SER A 165 -13.20 15.66 0.33
N PHE A 166 -12.34 14.70 0.68
CA PHE A 166 -11.70 14.62 2.00
C PHE A 166 -10.23 15.06 1.98
N LYS A 167 -9.76 15.67 0.89
CA LYS A 167 -8.37 16.14 0.77
C LYS A 167 -8.07 17.27 1.75
N SER A 168 -8.99 18.23 1.88
CA SER A 168 -8.89 19.42 2.75
C SER A 168 -10.30 19.85 3.20
N PHE A 169 -10.37 20.82 4.12
CA PHE A 169 -11.65 21.37 4.56
C PHE A 169 -12.34 22.16 3.45
N GLU A 170 -11.57 22.87 2.63
CA GLU A 170 -12.03 23.65 1.48
C GLU A 170 -12.64 22.73 0.42
N ASN A 171 -11.99 21.59 0.12
CA ASN A 171 -12.51 20.58 -0.78
C ASN A 171 -13.84 20.00 -0.27
N LEU A 172 -13.96 19.77 1.03
CA LEU A 172 -15.18 19.24 1.64
C LEU A 172 -16.35 20.23 1.49
N ILE A 173 -16.13 21.51 1.77
CA ILE A 173 -17.13 22.56 1.59
C ILE A 173 -17.57 22.62 0.12
N PHE A 174 -16.61 22.67 -0.80
CA PHE A 174 -16.89 22.76 -2.23
C PHE A 174 -17.72 21.57 -2.73
N SER A 175 -17.32 20.34 -2.38
CA SER A 175 -18.10 19.14 -2.69
C SER A 175 -19.50 19.18 -2.07
N THR A 176 -19.63 19.67 -0.84
CA THR A 176 -20.93 19.82 -0.17
C THR A 176 -21.84 20.80 -0.90
N VAL A 177 -21.31 21.93 -1.37
CA VAL A 177 -22.05 22.91 -2.17
C VAL A 177 -22.54 22.28 -3.48
N ILE A 178 -21.67 21.58 -4.21
CA ILE A 178 -22.05 20.92 -5.48
C ILE A 178 -23.14 19.88 -5.26
N VAL A 179 -22.96 18.98 -4.28
CA VAL A 179 -23.95 17.94 -3.96
C VAL A 179 -25.27 18.58 -3.54
N SER A 180 -25.24 19.68 -2.79
CA SER A 180 -26.44 20.40 -2.37
C SER A 180 -27.16 21.07 -3.53
N LEU A 181 -26.41 21.61 -4.50
CA LEU A 181 -26.97 22.21 -5.71
C LEU A 181 -27.63 21.15 -6.61
N LEU A 182 -26.98 20.01 -6.80
CA LEU A 182 -27.55 18.87 -7.52
C LEU A 182 -28.79 18.33 -6.81
N ALA A 183 -28.74 18.16 -5.49
CA ALA A 183 -29.88 17.73 -4.69
C ALA A 183 -31.05 18.71 -4.80
N ALA A 184 -30.79 20.03 -4.75
CA ALA A 184 -31.81 21.06 -4.92
C ALA A 184 -32.44 21.02 -6.32
N TYR A 185 -31.64 20.78 -7.37
CA TYR A 185 -32.12 20.65 -8.74
C TYR A 185 -32.99 19.40 -8.96
N LEU A 186 -32.71 18.31 -8.26
CA LEU A 186 -33.49 17.07 -8.33
C LEU A 186 -34.82 17.12 -7.56
N ILE A 187 -35.08 18.18 -6.77
CA ILE A 187 -36.35 18.34 -6.06
C ILE A 187 -37.46 18.61 -7.08
N PRO A 188 -38.52 17.79 -7.12
CA PRO A 188 -39.60 17.97 -8.08
C PRO A 188 -40.31 19.31 -7.92
N ASN A 189 -40.61 19.95 -9.05
CA ASN A 189 -41.48 21.12 -9.08
C ASN A 189 -42.85 20.77 -8.48
N GLY A 190 -43.36 21.64 -7.62
CA GLY A 190 -44.61 21.44 -6.87
C GLY A 190 -44.44 20.90 -5.46
N LEU A 191 -43.26 20.40 -5.07
CA LEU A 191 -43.02 19.98 -3.68
C LEU A 191 -42.98 21.18 -2.71
N PHE A 192 -42.31 22.26 -3.13
CA PHE A 192 -42.21 23.51 -2.36
C PHE A 192 -42.80 24.73 -3.09
N ALA A 193 -42.68 24.77 -4.42
CA ALA A 193 -43.27 25.80 -5.27
C ALA A 193 -43.67 25.18 -6.62
N LYS A 194 -44.82 25.58 -7.18
CA LYS A 194 -45.34 25.03 -8.45
C LYS A 194 -44.43 25.33 -9.65
N ASN A 195 -43.92 26.56 -9.72
CA ASN A 195 -42.97 27.02 -10.73
C ASN A 195 -41.92 27.88 -10.03
N PRO A 196 -40.87 27.28 -9.45
CA PRO A 196 -39.91 28.01 -8.66
C PRO A 196 -39.21 29.09 -9.51
N THR A 197 -39.38 30.34 -9.11
CA THR A 197 -38.58 31.47 -9.57
C THR A 197 -37.11 31.29 -9.16
N GLY A 198 -36.20 32.08 -9.75
CA GLY A 198 -34.78 32.03 -9.38
C GLY A 198 -34.51 32.26 -7.88
N VAL A 199 -35.34 33.09 -7.23
CA VAL A 199 -35.25 33.34 -5.77
C VAL A 199 -35.74 32.13 -4.97
N GLU A 200 -36.84 31.50 -5.38
CA GLU A 200 -37.36 30.30 -4.71
C GLU A 200 -36.40 29.12 -4.83
N PHE A 201 -35.77 28.93 -6.01
CA PHE A 201 -34.71 27.94 -6.18
C PHE A 201 -33.53 28.18 -5.22
N LEU A 202 -33.10 29.44 -5.09
CA LEU A 202 -32.00 29.82 -4.20
C LEU A 202 -32.34 29.58 -2.72
N LEU A 203 -33.59 29.80 -2.31
CA LEU A 203 -34.06 29.44 -0.97
C LEU A 203 -34.04 27.93 -0.76
N ILE A 204 -34.56 27.14 -1.71
CA ILE A 204 -34.53 25.67 -1.67
C ILE A 204 -33.09 25.18 -1.54
N PHE A 205 -32.19 25.72 -2.36
CA PHE A 205 -30.75 25.41 -2.30
C PHE A 205 -30.15 25.69 -0.91
N PHE A 206 -30.43 26.84 -0.29
CA PHE A 206 -29.88 27.14 1.04
C PHE A 206 -30.40 26.20 2.13
N PHE A 207 -31.68 25.84 2.10
CA PHE A 207 -32.24 24.87 3.05
C PHE A 207 -31.61 23.48 2.86
N THR A 208 -31.47 23.02 1.61
CA THR A 208 -30.82 21.76 1.28
C THR A 208 -29.34 21.77 1.69
N PHE A 209 -28.62 22.84 1.38
CA PHE A 209 -27.21 23.02 1.75
C PHE A 209 -27.03 22.99 3.27
N LYS A 210 -27.83 23.73 4.03
CA LYS A 210 -27.73 23.73 5.50
C LYS A 210 -27.91 22.31 6.07
N SER A 211 -28.87 21.57 5.53
CA SER A 211 -29.21 20.22 5.99
C SER A 211 -28.09 19.22 5.69
N ILE A 212 -27.58 19.23 4.45
CA ILE A 212 -26.47 18.36 4.04
C ILE A 212 -25.18 18.76 4.75
N ALA A 213 -24.87 20.05 4.88
CA ALA A 213 -23.70 20.52 5.61
C ALA A 213 -23.72 20.06 7.07
N SER A 214 -24.87 20.14 7.74
CA SER A 214 -25.02 19.62 9.11
C SER A 214 -24.69 18.13 9.19
N MET A 215 -25.18 17.33 8.25
CA MET A 215 -24.87 15.90 8.16
C MET A 215 -23.37 15.66 7.92
N VAL A 216 -22.79 16.36 6.94
CA VAL A 216 -21.36 16.24 6.59
C VAL A 216 -20.47 16.61 7.77
N LEU A 217 -20.77 17.70 8.49
CA LEU A 217 -20.01 18.12 9.66
C LEU A 217 -20.07 17.08 10.77
N TYR A 218 -21.25 16.50 11.02
CA TYR A 218 -21.40 15.42 11.99
C TYR A 218 -20.54 14.19 11.61
N TYR A 219 -20.64 13.68 10.38
CA TYR A 219 -19.89 12.49 9.97
C TYR A 219 -18.39 12.72 9.74
N SER A 220 -17.97 13.97 9.52
CA SER A 220 -16.56 14.31 9.33
C SER A 220 -15.89 14.55 10.68
N PHE A 221 -16.46 15.41 11.51
CA PHE A 221 -15.83 15.83 12.77
C PHE A 221 -16.26 14.99 13.97
N ALA A 222 -17.56 14.73 14.15
CA ALA A 222 -18.03 13.96 15.31
C ALA A 222 -17.62 12.48 15.23
N ALA A 223 -17.43 11.95 14.02
CA ALA A 223 -16.86 10.60 13.81
C ALA A 223 -15.31 10.56 13.86
N GLY A 224 -14.64 11.68 14.16
CA GLY A 224 -13.19 11.76 14.30
C GLY A 224 -12.39 11.51 13.01
N LYS A 225 -12.96 11.83 11.83
CA LYS A 225 -12.28 11.65 10.55
C LYS A 225 -11.47 12.89 10.21
N ASN A 226 -10.18 12.70 9.91
CA ASN A 226 -9.33 13.78 9.44
C ASN A 226 -9.11 13.76 7.93
N PHE A 227 -8.57 14.88 7.44
CA PHE A 227 -8.26 15.12 6.04
C PHE A 227 -7.05 14.31 5.58
N ASN A 228 -7.00 14.00 4.28
CA ASN A 228 -5.94 13.17 3.70
C ASN A 228 -4.53 13.75 3.98
N THR A 229 -4.42 15.08 3.98
CA THR A 229 -3.18 15.83 4.27
C THR A 229 -2.64 15.63 5.68
N ALA A 230 -3.50 15.32 6.65
CA ALA A 230 -3.10 15.08 8.04
C ALA A 230 -2.81 13.60 8.32
N ILE A 231 -3.55 12.69 7.69
CA ILE A 231 -3.51 11.26 8.05
C ILE A 231 -2.45 10.44 7.31
N TRP A 232 -1.84 10.95 6.24
CA TRP A 232 -0.99 10.16 5.33
C TRP A 232 0.21 9.49 6.02
N ASN A 233 0.83 10.12 7.03
CA ASN A 233 1.91 9.50 7.83
C ASN A 233 1.48 9.16 9.27
N SER A 234 0.22 9.40 9.61
CA SER A 234 -0.25 9.23 10.98
C SER A 234 -0.48 7.77 11.32
N LYS A 235 0.10 7.35 12.44
CA LYS A 235 -0.10 6.02 13.04
C LYS A 235 -1.49 5.89 13.65
N TYR A 236 -2.13 7.00 13.99
CA TYR A 236 -3.41 7.03 14.66
C TYR A 236 -4.55 7.13 13.65
N PHE A 237 -5.65 6.44 13.94
CA PHE A 237 -6.81 6.44 13.06
C PHE A 237 -7.58 7.77 13.11
N ASN A 238 -7.61 8.41 14.30
CA ASN A 238 -8.42 9.60 14.63
C ASN A 238 -7.61 10.89 14.85
N ALA A 239 -6.35 10.95 14.41
CA ALA A 239 -5.52 12.16 14.56
C ALA A 239 -5.66 13.08 13.36
#